data_AF-A0A0Q0DI42-F1
#
_entry.id   AF-A0A0Q0DI42-F1
#
_cell.length_a   1.000
_cell.length_b   1.000
_cell.length_c   1.000
_cell.angle_alpha   90.00
_cell.angle_beta   90.00
_cell.angle_gamma   90.00
#
_symmetry.space_group_name_H-M   'P 1'
#
loop_
_entity.id
_entity.type
_entity.pdbx_description
1 polymer ?
#
loop_
_entity_poly.entity_id
_entity_poly.type
_entity_poly.pdbx_seq_one_letter_code
_entity_poly.pdbx_strand_id
1 'polypeptide(L)'
;MLFERWADADEAVAACVISHHNLADLHLSLGQPEESAEYLCAIHQHLLQTMQSQRLPPALRQAVLRHSSKTYAELLSFISEHGEYPRTHRLLNSSSEHTRSSLQRHGAATSGLFYGAH
;
A
#
# COMPACT_ATOMS: atom_id res chain seq x y z
N MET A 1 8.33 17.31 -0.51
CA MET A 1 7.77 16.15 -1.24
C MET A 1 8.88 15.61 -2.14
N LEU A 2 9.33 14.36 -1.97
CA LEU A 2 10.52 13.86 -2.70
C LEU A 2 10.24 13.53 -4.18
N PHE A 3 8.99 13.20 -4.52
CA PHE A 3 8.60 12.78 -5.86
C PHE A 3 8.62 13.91 -6.92
N GLU A 4 8.63 15.18 -6.52
CA GLU A 4 8.57 16.32 -7.46
C GLU A 4 9.92 16.66 -8.11
N ARG A 5 11.03 16.08 -7.63
CA ARG A 5 12.39 16.34 -8.14
C ARG A 5 12.86 15.35 -9.20
N TRP A 6 12.14 14.25 -9.41
CA TRP A 6 12.52 13.21 -10.37
C TRP A 6 11.80 13.44 -11.69
N ALA A 7 12.53 13.31 -12.80
CA ALA A 7 11.96 13.44 -14.13
C ALA A 7 10.99 12.30 -14.45
N ASP A 8 11.23 11.12 -13.87
CA ASP A 8 10.40 9.93 -14.03
C ASP A 8 9.74 9.55 -12.69
N ALA A 9 8.41 9.46 -12.71
CA ALA A 9 7.61 9.12 -11.54
C ALA A 9 7.78 7.65 -11.11
N ASP A 10 8.04 6.74 -12.04
CA ASP A 10 8.30 5.33 -11.74
C ASP A 10 9.64 5.16 -11.04
N GLU A 11 10.68 5.82 -11.54
CA GLU A 11 12.00 5.81 -10.90
C GLU A 11 11.94 6.36 -9.47
N ALA A 12 11.18 7.44 -9.25
CA ALA A 12 11.01 8.03 -7.94
C ALA A 12 10.32 7.09 -6.94
N VAL A 13 9.29 6.37 -7.40
CA VAL A 13 8.58 5.35 -6.61
C VAL A 13 9.49 4.16 -6.35
N ALA A 14 10.20 3.68 -7.37
CA ALA A 14 11.13 2.56 -7.27
C ALA A 14 12.24 2.84 -6.25
N ALA A 15 12.85 4.03 -6.30
CA ALA A 15 13.89 4.43 -5.33
C ALA A 15 13.36 4.44 -3.90
N CYS A 16 12.13 4.94 -3.69
CA CYS A 16 11.48 4.92 -2.38
C CYS A 16 11.25 3.48 -1.88
N VAL A 17 10.73 2.60 -2.76
CA VAL A 17 10.49 1.19 -2.44
C VAL A 17 11.78 0.47 -2.09
N ILE A 18 12.78 0.55 -2.98
CA ILE A 18 14.08 -0.11 -2.79
C ILE A 18 14.72 0.35 -1.47
N SER A 19 14.64 1.64 -1.14
CA SER A 19 15.20 2.15 0.11
C SER A 19 14.58 1.49 1.35
N HIS A 20 13.26 1.29 1.37
CA HIS A 20 12.58 0.62 2.49
C HIS A 20 12.88 -0.88 2.54
N HIS A 21 12.93 -1.54 1.38
CA HIS A 21 13.27 -2.96 1.31
C HIS A 21 14.71 -3.22 1.76
N ASN A 22 15.66 -2.37 1.37
CA ASN A 22 17.04 -2.48 1.84
C ASN A 22 17.16 -2.33 3.38
N LEU A 23 16.35 -1.46 3.99
CA LEU A 23 16.29 -1.33 5.45
C LEU A 23 15.65 -2.56 6.09
N ALA A 24 14.58 -3.10 5.49
CA ALA A 24 13.96 -4.34 5.93
C ALA A 24 14.94 -5.52 5.92
N ASP A 25 15.66 -5.69 4.80
CA ASP A 25 16.68 -6.73 4.62
C ASP A 25 17.84 -6.58 5.62
N LEU A 26 18.27 -5.34 5.89
CA LEU A 26 19.26 -5.06 6.93
C LEU A 26 18.76 -5.53 8.30
N HIS A 27 17.53 -5.20 8.68
CA HIS A 27 16.96 -5.65 9.96
C HIS A 27 16.81 -7.17 10.03
N LEU A 28 16.45 -7.83 8.93
CA LEU A 28 16.47 -9.30 8.85
C LEU A 28 17.87 -9.87 9.09
N SER A 29 18.90 -9.29 8.46
CA SER A 29 20.29 -9.72 8.66
C SER A 29 20.77 -9.58 10.11
N LEU A 30 20.16 -8.65 10.86
CA LEU A 30 20.42 -8.42 12.29
C LEU A 30 19.54 -9.29 13.22
N GLY A 31 18.70 -10.17 12.67
CA GLY A 31 17.79 -11.00 13.44
C GLY A 31 16.61 -10.22 14.05
N GLN A 32 16.19 -9.11 13.41
CA GLN A 32 15.13 -8.22 13.87
C GLN A 32 13.94 -8.21 12.89
N PRO A 33 13.20 -9.33 12.77
CA PRO A 33 12.12 -9.44 11.78
C PRO A 33 10.92 -8.52 12.09
N GLU A 34 10.69 -8.14 13.35
CA GLU A 34 9.63 -7.18 13.69
C GLU A 34 9.93 -5.78 13.11
N GLU A 35 11.18 -5.33 13.16
CA GLU A 35 11.58 -4.05 12.54
C GLU A 35 11.53 -4.14 11.02
N SER A 36 11.90 -5.28 10.43
CA SER A 36 11.71 -5.53 9.00
C SER A 36 10.23 -5.38 8.59
N ALA A 37 9.33 -5.95 9.39
CA ALA A 37 7.89 -5.84 9.16
C ALA A 37 7.40 -4.38 9.19
N GLU A 38 7.97 -3.53 10.06
CA GLU A 38 7.65 -2.10 10.11
C GLU A 38 8.00 -1.39 8.78
N TYR A 39 9.18 -1.62 8.21
CA TYR A 39 9.57 -1.00 6.95
C TYR A 39 8.73 -1.46 5.76
N LEU A 40 8.48 -2.77 5.64
CA LEU A 40 7.63 -3.33 4.58
C LEU A 40 6.19 -2.80 4.67
N CYS A 41 5.65 -2.72 5.88
CA CYS A 41 4.33 -2.14 6.11
C CYS A 41 4.28 -0.64 5.82
N ALA A 42 5.31 0.11 6.24
CA ALA A 42 5.38 1.55 6.06
C ALA A 42 5.38 1.93 4.57
N ILE A 43 6.20 1.27 3.75
CA ILE A 43 6.23 1.57 2.31
C ILE A 43 4.91 1.19 1.65
N HIS A 44 4.36 0.01 1.93
CA HIS A 44 3.11 -0.41 1.33
C HIS A 44 1.97 0.56 1.68
N GLN A 45 1.85 0.95 2.96
CA GLN A 45 0.87 1.92 3.41
C GLN A 45 1.07 3.30 2.75
N HIS A 46 2.31 3.75 2.61
CA HIS A 46 2.64 5.01 1.94
C HIS A 46 2.18 5.00 0.47
N LEU A 47 2.36 3.89 -0.24
CA LEU A 47 1.87 3.74 -1.62
C LEU A 47 0.34 3.80 -1.67
N LEU A 48 -0.37 3.10 -0.77
CA LEU A 48 -1.84 3.16 -0.71
C LEU A 48 -2.38 4.57 -0.46
N GLN A 49 -1.72 5.36 0.40
CA GLN A 49 -2.10 6.74 0.67
C GLN A 49 -1.81 7.67 -0.51
N THR A 50 -0.65 7.48 -1.15
CA THR A 50 -0.23 8.23 -2.34
C THR A 50 -1.19 7.99 -3.50
N MET A 51 -1.62 6.75 -3.72
CA MET A 51 -2.59 6.41 -4.77
C MET A 51 -3.94 7.12 -4.61
N GLN A 52 -4.41 7.30 -3.36
CA GLN A 52 -5.68 7.95 -3.06
C GLN A 52 -5.64 9.48 -3.18
N SER A 53 -4.44 10.07 -3.29
CA SER A 53 -4.27 11.51 -3.32
C SER A 53 -4.55 12.10 -4.70
N GLN A 54 -5.76 12.64 -4.89
CA GLN A 54 -6.20 13.26 -6.17
C GLN A 54 -5.37 14.49 -6.59
N ARG A 55 -4.62 15.08 -5.65
CA ARG A 55 -3.73 16.22 -5.90
C ARG A 55 -2.46 15.84 -6.67
N LEU A 56 -2.15 14.54 -6.76
CA LEU A 56 -0.92 14.06 -7.39
C LEU A 56 -1.08 13.80 -8.89
N PRO A 57 -0.01 14.00 -9.68
CA PRO A 57 -0.01 13.73 -11.11
C PRO A 57 -0.51 12.31 -11.43
N PRO A 58 -1.33 12.11 -12.48
CA PRO A 58 -1.83 10.78 -12.86
C PRO A 58 -0.71 9.76 -13.11
N ALA A 59 0.42 10.17 -13.70
CA ALA A 59 1.57 9.31 -13.94
C ALA A 59 2.15 8.73 -12.64
N LEU A 60 2.27 9.56 -11.59
CA LEU A 60 2.72 9.12 -10.27
C LEU A 60 1.75 8.13 -9.63
N ARG A 61 0.44 8.41 -9.71
CA ARG A 61 -0.59 7.48 -9.18
C ARG A 61 -0.55 6.13 -9.89
N GLN A 62 -0.31 6.10 -11.20
CA GLN A 62 -0.17 4.84 -11.94
C GLN A 62 1.10 4.08 -11.57
N ALA A 63 2.24 4.77 -11.42
CA ALA A 63 3.48 4.15 -10.94
C ALA A 63 3.29 3.53 -9.55
N VAL A 64 2.70 4.29 -8.63
CA VAL A 64 2.38 3.83 -7.28
C VAL A 64 1.49 2.60 -7.28
N LEU A 65 0.46 2.52 -8.14
CA LEU A 65 -0.42 1.34 -8.24
C LEU A 65 0.33 0.07 -8.68
N ARG A 66 1.28 0.19 -9.60
CA ARG A 66 2.12 -0.95 -10.03
C ARG A 66 2.98 -1.44 -8.87
N HIS A 67 3.68 -0.51 -8.22
CA HIS A 67 4.56 -0.83 -7.09
C HIS A 67 3.78 -1.27 -5.84
N SER A 68 2.54 -0.83 -5.64
CA SER A 68 1.71 -1.29 -4.51
C SER A 68 1.36 -2.77 -4.62
N SER A 69 1.13 -3.26 -5.84
CA SER A 69 0.85 -4.67 -6.09
C SER A 69 2.08 -5.55 -5.80
N LYS A 70 3.27 -5.07 -6.20
CA LYS A 70 4.54 -5.74 -5.93
C LYS A 70 4.87 -5.79 -4.43
N THR A 71 4.84 -4.64 -3.76
CA THR A 71 5.13 -4.56 -2.31
C THR A 71 4.14 -5.37 -1.46
N TYR A 72 2.89 -5.52 -1.92
CA TYR A 72 1.93 -6.39 -1.26
C TYR A 72 2.31 -7.87 -1.35
N ALA A 73 2.71 -8.35 -2.54
CA ALA A 73 3.14 -9.73 -2.73
C ALA A 73 4.40 -10.05 -1.91
N GLU A 74 5.35 -9.11 -1.84
CA GLU A 74 6.55 -9.23 -1.02
C GLU A 74 6.21 -9.25 0.49
N LEU A 75 5.27 -8.42 0.94
CA LEU A 75 4.78 -8.44 2.32
C LEU A 75 4.11 -9.79 2.67
N LEU A 76 3.29 -10.35 1.79
CA LEU A 76 2.69 -11.67 2.01
C LEU A 76 3.74 -12.78 2.05
N SER A 77 4.76 -12.69 1.19
CA SER A 77 5.88 -13.63 1.17
C SER A 77 6.66 -13.57 2.49
N PHE A 78 6.96 -12.36 2.97
CA PHE A 78 7.60 -12.13 4.27
C PHE A 78 6.80 -12.75 5.42
N ILE A 79 5.48 -12.55 5.45
CA ILE A 79 4.60 -13.13 6.48
C ILE A 79 4.62 -14.66 6.41
N SER A 80 4.66 -15.24 5.21
CA SER A 80 4.72 -16.69 5.05
C SER A 80 6.03 -17.30 5.56
N GLU A 81 7.13 -16.55 5.49
CA GLU A 81 8.47 -17.01 5.88
C GLU A 81 8.78 -16.76 7.36
N HIS A 82 8.41 -15.58 7.88
CA HIS A 82 8.79 -15.13 9.23
C HIS A 82 7.62 -15.11 10.22
N GLY A 83 6.38 -15.31 9.75
CA GLY A 83 5.17 -15.21 10.54
C GLY A 83 4.58 -13.81 10.57
N GLU A 84 3.43 -13.69 11.24
CA GLU A 84 2.75 -12.40 11.42
C GLU A 84 3.36 -11.58 12.58
N TYR A 85 3.38 -10.26 12.40
CA TYR A 85 3.82 -9.29 13.40
C TYR A 85 2.69 -8.28 13.68
N PRO A 86 2.72 -7.57 14.83
CA PRO A 86 1.66 -6.61 15.18
C PRO A 86 1.41 -5.55 14.09
N ARG A 87 2.45 -5.16 13.34
CA ARG A 87 2.31 -4.21 12.24
C ARG A 87 1.62 -4.79 11.01
N THR A 88 2.00 -6.00 10.60
CA THR A 88 1.42 -6.66 9.42
C THR A 88 -0.07 -6.93 9.64
N HIS A 89 -0.43 -7.43 10.82
CA HIS A 89 -1.81 -7.69 11.21
C HIS A 89 -2.68 -6.41 11.16
N ARG A 90 -2.20 -5.29 11.75
CA ARG A 90 -2.91 -4.00 11.71
C ARG A 90 -3.12 -3.51 10.27
N LEU A 91 -2.10 -3.62 9.43
CA LEU A 91 -2.16 -3.14 8.04
C LEU A 91 -3.16 -3.95 7.20
N LEU A 92 -3.12 -5.28 7.29
CA LEU A 92 -4.00 -6.18 6.56
C LEU A 92 -5.47 -6.00 6.97
N ASN A 93 -5.73 -5.85 8.27
CA ASN A 93 -7.08 -5.60 8.78
C ASN A 93 -7.64 -4.26 8.27
N SER A 94 -6.84 -3.18 8.35
CA SER A 94 -7.27 -1.87 7.84
C SER A 94 -7.57 -1.86 6.34
N SER A 95 -6.80 -2.63 5.55
CA SER A 95 -7.02 -2.76 4.11
C SER A 95 -8.31 -3.53 3.81
N SER A 96 -8.60 -4.57 4.58
CA SER A 96 -9.82 -5.36 4.44
C SER A 96 -11.08 -4.55 4.79
N GLU A 97 -11.01 -3.70 5.83
CA GLU A 97 -12.09 -2.80 6.23
C GLU A 97 -12.33 -1.71 5.17
N HIS A 98 -11.25 -1.15 4.60
CA HIS A 98 -11.36 -0.14 3.56
C HIS A 98 -12.00 -0.68 2.27
N THR A 99 -11.65 -1.91 1.88
CA THR A 99 -12.27 -2.62 0.76
C THR A 99 -13.75 -2.89 1.03
N ARG A 100 -14.10 -3.38 2.23
CA ARG A 100 -15.49 -3.61 2.65
C ARG A 100 -16.34 -2.33 2.62
N SER A 101 -15.82 -1.24 3.19
CA SER A 101 -16.50 0.07 3.20
C SER A 101 -16.68 0.64 1.80
N SER A 102 -15.68 0.47 0.92
CA SER A 102 -15.77 0.93 -0.47
C SER A 102 -16.81 0.15 -1.26
N LEU A 103 -16.87 -1.18 -1.12
CA LEU A 103 -17.91 -2.02 -1.72
C LEU A 103 -19.32 -1.64 -1.22
N GLN A 104 -19.47 -1.37 0.08
CA GLN A 104 -20.77 -0.99 0.67
C GLN A 104 -21.24 0.39 0.17
N ARG A 105 -20.34 1.36 0.01
CA ARG A 105 -20.67 2.67 -0.58
C ARG A 105 -21.11 2.58 -2.04
N HIS A 106 -20.47 1.71 -2.83
CA HIS A 106 -20.87 1.48 -4.22
C HIS A 106 -22.23 0.78 -4.30
N GLY A 107 -22.52 -0.21 -3.44
CA GLY A 107 -23.82 -0.87 -3.36
C GLY A 107 -24.97 0.03 -2.91
N ALA A 108 -24.70 1.00 -2.02
CA ALA A 108 -25.67 2.02 -1.62
C ALA A 108 -25.96 3.04 -2.73
N ALA A 109 -24.94 3.44 -3.50
CA ALA A 109 -25.10 4.32 -4.66
C ALA A 109 -25.92 3.68 -5.80
N THR A 110 -25.84 2.36 -5.98
CA THR A 110 -26.67 1.63 -6.96
C THR A 110 -28.09 1.36 -6.48
N SER A 111 -28.32 1.29 -5.16
CA SER A 111 -29.64 1.01 -4.59
C SER A 111 -30.55 2.25 -4.49
N GLY A 112 -29.97 3.46 -4.53
CA GLY A 112 -30.72 4.73 -4.49
C GLY A 112 -31.44 5.11 -5.79
N LEU A 113 -31.27 4.36 -6.88
CA LEU A 113 -31.89 4.62 -8.19
C LEU A 113 -33.18 3.84 -8.46
N PHE A 114 -33.66 3.01 -7.52
CA PHE A 114 -34.80 2.11 -7.75
C PHE A 114 -36.04 2.35 -6.88
N TYR A 115 -36.14 3.47 -6.15
CA TYR A 115 -37.36 3.82 -5.40
C TYR A 115 -38.00 5.09 -5.95
N GLY A 116 -38.79 4.94 -7.00
CA GLY A 116 -39.50 6.06 -7.63
C GLY A 116 -40.41 5.66 -8.77
N ALA A 117 -41.41 4.80 -8.52
CA ALA A 117 -42.67 4.74 -9.27
C ALA A 117 -43.60 3.69 -8.64
N HIS A 118 -44.54 4.12 -7.79
CA HIS A 118 -45.98 3.86 -7.99
C HIS A 118 -46.81 4.56 -6.90
#